data_AF-A0A9X9JEP6-F1
#
_entry.id   AF-A0A9X9JEP6-F1
#
_cell.length_a   1.000
_cell.length_b   1.000
_cell.length_c   1.000
_cell.angle_alpha   90.00
_cell.angle_beta   90.00
_cell.angle_gamma   90.00
#
_symmetry.space_group_name_H-M   'P 1'
#
loop_
_entity.id
_entity.type
_entity.pdbx_description
1 polymer ?
#
loop_
_entity_poly.entity_id
_entity_poly.type
_entity_poly.pdbx_seq_one_letter_code
_entity_poly.pdbx_strand_id
1 'polypeptide(L)' 'MGSALSLAQALGIAPLIAAELLPEIEAVMVRKLNEQMEGRRNG' A
#
# COMPACT_ATOMS: atom_id res chain seq x y z
N MET A 1 8.12 3.18 -0.09
CA MET A 1 8.73 2.02 0.58
C MET A 1 9.02 2.23 2.07
N GLY A 2 9.65 3.33 2.51
CA GLY A 2 10.02 3.48 3.95
C GLY A 2 8.87 3.63 4.95
N SER A 3 7.77 4.31 4.58
CA SER A 3 6.67 4.62 5.50
C SER A 3 5.92 3.40 6.00
N ALA A 4 5.69 2.40 5.15
CA ALA A 4 5.00 1.17 5.50
C ALA A 4 5.83 0.28 6.43
N LEU A 5 7.15 0.20 6.22
CA LEU A 5 8.04 -0.52 7.15
C LEU A 5 8.12 0.19 8.51
N SER A 6 8.20 1.52 8.54
CA SER A 6 8.20 2.27 9.81
C SER A 6 6.90 2.08 10.58
N LEU A 7 5.76 2.05 9.89
CA LEU A 7 4.47 1.73 10.50
C LEU A 7 4.43 0.29 11.03
N ALA A 8 4.93 -0.68 10.25
CA ALA A 8 5.03 -2.07 10.70
C ALA A 8 5.87 -2.20 11.98
N GLN A 9 7.01 -1.51 12.05
CA GLN A 9 7.84 -1.46 13.25
C GLN A 9 7.08 -0.87 14.45
N ALA A 10 6.36 0.24 14.26
CA ALA A 10 5.58 0.87 15.32
C ALA A 10 4.44 -0.02 15.85
N LEU A 11 3.89 -0.89 15.00
CA LEU A 11 2.85 -1.87 15.35
C LEU A 11 3.40 -3.19 15.92
N GLY A 12 4.72 -3.32 16.05
CA GLY A 12 5.36 -4.57 16.51
C GLY A 12 5.34 -5.69 15.47
N ILE A 13 5.09 -5.37 14.21
CA ILE A 13 5.13 -6.32 13.09
C ILE A 13 6.57 -6.47 12.62
N ALA A 14 7.00 -7.71 12.41
CA ALA A 14 8.33 -7.99 11.88
C ALA A 14 8.53 -7.30 10.51
N PRO A 15 9.55 -6.44 10.35
CA PRO A 15 9.75 -5.68 9.10
C PRO A 15 9.97 -6.56 7.88
N LEU A 16 10.57 -7.74 8.06
CA LEU A 16 10.75 -8.72 6.98
C LEU A 16 9.40 -9.20 6.44
N ILE A 17 8.48 -9.56 7.34
CA ILE A 17 7.14 -10.03 6.97
C ILE A 17 6.36 -8.92 6.26
N ALA A 18 6.47 -7.68 6.76
CA ALA A 18 5.85 -6.54 6.10
C ALA A 18 6.43 -6.29 4.70
N ALA A 19 7.75 -6.42 4.54
CA ALA A 19 8.42 -6.23 3.25
C ALA A 19 8.00 -7.25 2.19
N GLU A 20 7.74 -8.50 2.57
CA GLU A 20 7.23 -9.54 1.66
C GLU A 20 5.81 -9.23 1.15
N LEU A 21 4.96 -8.64 2.00
CA LEU A 21 3.56 -8.34 1.66
C LEU A 21 3.37 -6.97 0.98
N LEU A 22 4.35 -6.10 1.11
CA LEU A 22 4.33 -4.72 0.62
C LEU A 22 4.06 -4.60 -0.89
N PRO A 23 4.65 -5.42 -1.78
CA PRO A 23 4.42 -5.34 -3.22
C PRO A 23 2.94 -5.54 -3.61
N GLU A 24 2.26 -6.51 -2.98
CA GLU A 24 0.85 -6.78 -3.24
C GLU A 24 -0.04 -5.63 -2.74
N ILE A 25 0.27 -5.07 -1.57
CA ILE A 25 -0.43 -3.92 -1.02
C ILE A 25 -0.26 -2.69 -1.94
N GLU A 26 0.96 -2.44 -2.42
CA GLU A 26 1.24 -1.36 -3.37
C GLU A 26 0.47 -1.56 -4.68
N ALA A 27 0.39 -2.78 -5.21
CA ALA A 27 -0.37 -3.10 -6.42
C ALA A 27 -1.87 -2.82 -6.25
N VAL A 28 -2.46 -3.22 -5.11
CA VAL A 28 -3.86 -2.93 -4.80
C VAL A 28 -4.09 -1.43 -4.63
N MET A 29 -3.19 -0.73 -3.94
CA MET A 29 -3.26 0.72 -3.75
C MET A 29 -3.26 1.45 -5.10
N VAL A 30 -2.34 1.10 -6.01
CA VAL A 30 -2.29 1.70 -7.35
C VAL A 30 -3.57 1.43 -8.13
N ARG A 31 -4.06 0.19 -8.13
CA ARG A 31 -5.32 -0.16 -8.81
C ARG A 31 -6.48 0.68 -8.28
N LYS A 32 -6.62 0.79 -6.96
CA LYS A 32 -7.70 1.56 -6.32
C LYS A 32 -7.60 3.06 -6.58
N LEU A 33 -6.39 3.62 -6.56
CA LEU A 33 -6.17 5.03 -6.91
C LEU A 33 -6.55 5.29 -8.37
N ASN A 34 -6.19 4.40 -9.29
CA ASN A 34 -6.56 4.51 -10.70
C ASN A 34 -8.08 4.44 -10.90
N GLU A 35 -8.76 3.48 -10.27
CA GLU A 35 -10.22 3.36 -10.28
C GLU A 35 -10.91 4.64 -9.79
N GLN A 36 -10.41 5.26 -8.70
CA GLN A 36 -10.96 6.53 -8.19
C GLN A 36 -10.77 7.70 -9.17
N MET A 37 -9.61 7.77 -9.84
CA MET A 37 -9.33 8.81 -10.83
C MET A 37 -10.16 8.65 -12.10
N GLU A 38 -10.46 7.42 -12.50
CA GLU A 38 -11.38 7.12 -13.60
C GLU A 38 -12.82 7.45 -13.22
N GLY A 39 -13.27 7.04 -12.04
CA GLY A 39 -14.60 7.37 -11.51
C GLY A 39 -14.84 8.88 -11.40
N ARG A 40 -13.81 9.67 -11.06
CA ARG A 40 -13.88 11.14 -11.04
C ARG A 40 -13.85 11.80 -12.43
N ARG A 41 -13.27 11.15 -13.44
CA ARG A 41 -13.23 11.67 -14.82
C ARG A 41 -14.52 11.42 -15.60
N ASN A 42 -15.31 10.45 -15.15
CA ASN A 42 -16.57 10.06 -15.77
C ASN A 42 -17.82 10.69 -15.09
N GLY A 43 -17.62 11.67 -14.19
CA GLY A 43 -18.67 12.41 -13.49
C GLY A 43 -18.73 13.87 -13.89
#